data_AF-A0A2K3L258-F1
#
_entry.id   AF-A0A2K3L258-F1
#
_cell.length_a   1.000
_cell.length_b   1.000
_cell.length_c   1.000
_cell.angle_alpha   90.00
_cell.angle_beta   90.00
_cell.angle_gamma   90.00
#
_symmetry.space_group_name_H-M   'P 1'
#
loop_
_entity.id
_entity.type
_entity.pdbx_description
1 polymer ?
#
loop_
_entity_poly.entity_id
_entity_poly.type
_entity_poly.pdbx_seq_one_letter_code
_entity_poly.pdbx_strand_id
1 'polypeptide(L)' 'QVKSVVPFSEPFTVDPENPPPEKDYDIYFKDLKEGITGKEALQENPIPV' A
#
# COMPACT_ATOMS: atom_id res chain seq x y z
N GLN A 1 -24.63 -15.67 2.97
CA GLN A 1 -23.54 -15.24 3.87
C GLN A 1 -23.05 -13.89 3.36
N VAL A 2 -23.24 -12.80 4.11
CA VAL A 2 -22.79 -11.46 3.69
C VAL A 2 -21.48 -11.18 4.43
N LYS A 3 -20.36 -11.11 3.70
CA LYS A 3 -19.08 -10.69 4.26
C LYS A 3 -19.18 -9.18 4.53
N SER A 4 -19.14 -8.80 5.80
CA SER A 4 -19.10 -7.40 6.22
C SER A 4 -17.79 -6.80 5.71
N VAL A 5 -17.85 -6.11 4.57
CA VAL A 5 -16.77 -5.23 4.14
C VAL A 5 -16.95 -4.00 5.00
N VAL A 6 -16.06 -3.77 5.97
CA VAL A 6 -15.98 -2.46 6.61
C VAL A 6 -15.69 -1.51 5.45
N PRO A 7 -16.63 -0.65 5.03
CA PRO A 7 -16.31 0.38 4.06
C PRO A 7 -15.18 1.17 4.70
N PHE A 8 -14.09 1.40 3.97
CA PHE A 8 -13.06 2.32 4.44
C PHE A 8 -13.79 3.63 4.79
N SER A 9 -13.96 3.90 6.09
CA SER A 9 -15.06 4.72 6.59
C SER A 9 -15.04 6.14 6.01
N GLU A 10 -13.89 6.57 5.52
CA GLU A 10 -13.72 7.81 4.78
C GLU A 10 -12.65 7.60 3.69
N PRO A 11 -12.90 7.96 2.42
CA PRO A 11 -11.84 8.01 1.42
C PRO A 11 -10.77 8.99 1.90
N PHE A 12 -9.51 8.61 1.73
CA PHE A 12 -8.40 9.53 1.99
C PHE A 12 -8.55 10.75 1.06
N THR A 13 -8.75 11.93 1.64
CA THR A 13 -8.71 13.21 0.92
C THR A 13 -7.44 13.93 1.32
N VAL A 14 -6.56 14.21 0.36
CA VAL A 14 -5.39 15.08 0.59
C VAL A 14 -5.92 16.49 0.85
N ASP A 15 -5.74 16.96 2.07
CA ASP A 15 -5.94 18.36 2.41
C ASP A 15 -4.81 19.20 1.77
N PRO A 16 -5.09 20.14 0.85
CA PRO A 16 -4.07 20.99 0.25
C PRO A 16 -3.36 21.91 1.25
N GLU A 17 -4.02 22.26 2.36
CA GLU A 17 -3.46 23.14 3.40
C GLU A 17 -2.60 22.36 4.40
N ASN A 18 -2.81 21.05 4.51
CA ASN A 18 -2.03 20.14 5.33
C ASN A 18 -1.83 18.80 4.62
N PRO A 19 -0.94 18.76 3.60
CA PRO A 19 -0.70 17.53 2.87
C PRO A 19 -0.14 16.47 3.82
N PRO A 20 -0.50 15.19 3.64
CA PRO A 20 0.16 14.11 4.35
C PRO A 20 1.67 14.22 4.13
N PRO A 21 2.48 13.93 5.16
CA PRO A 21 3.93 13.88 4.99
C PRO A 21 4.28 12.82 3.94
N GLU A 22 5.33 13.12 3.17
CA GLU A 22 5.88 12.17 2.21
C GLU A 22 6.29 10.89 2.95
N LYS A 23 5.73 9.75 2.51
CA LYS A 23 6.10 8.45 3.07
C LYS A 23 7.29 7.92 2.29
N ASP A 24 8.45 7.92 2.92
CA ASP A 24 9.60 7.16 2.44
C ASP A 24 9.34 5.66 2.66
N TYR A 25 8.92 5.00 1.59
CA TYR A 25 8.63 3.58 1.60
C TYR A 25 9.88 2.72 1.80
N ASP A 26 11.06 3.20 1.40
CA ASP A 26 12.32 2.46 1.59
C ASP A 26 12.67 2.38 3.08
N ILE A 27 12.46 3.46 3.83
CA ILE A 27 12.60 3.47 5.29
C ILE A 27 11.50 2.63 5.94
N TYR A 28 10.24 2.79 5.51
CA TYR A 28 9.11 2.04 6.08
C TYR A 28 9.28 0.52 5.93
N PHE A 29 9.88 0.08 4.84
CA PHE A 29 10.12 -1.34 4.56
C PHE A 29 11.41 -1.88 5.15
N LYS A 30 12.33 -1.01 5.61
CA LYS A 30 13.63 -1.42 6.14
C LYS A 30 13.53 -2.33 7.37
N ASP A 31 12.58 -2.04 8.24
CA ASP A 31 12.37 -2.78 9.49
C ASP A 31 11.37 -3.93 9.35
N LEU A 32 10.78 -4.11 8.16
CA LEU A 32 9.88 -5.22 7.90
C LEU A 32 10.66 -6.50 7.63
N LYS A 33 10.07 -7.62 8.04
CA LYS A 33 10.59 -8.95 7.67
C LYS A 33 10.56 -9.13 6.15
N GLU A 34 11.40 -10.01 5.66
CA GLU A 34 11.38 -10.44 4.27
C GLU A 34 10.01 -11.04 3.91
N GLY A 35 9.51 -10.75 2.70
CA GLY A 35 8.21 -11.23 2.21
C GLY A 35 6.96 -10.48 2.72
N ILE A 36 7.12 -9.40 3.51
CA ILE A 36 5.96 -8.63 4.01
C ILE A 36 5.44 -7.64 2.94
N THR A 37 6.34 -7.13 2.09
CA THR A 37 6.05 -6.06 1.12
C THR A 37 5.40 -6.56 -0.17
N GLY A 38 5.27 -7.88 -0.33
CA GLY A 38 4.65 -8.48 -1.52
C GLY A 38 5.44 -8.24 -2.81
N LYS A 39 6.72 -7.83 -2.71
CA LYS A 39 7.59 -7.58 -3.88
C LYS A 39 7.73 -8.84 -4.75
N GLU A 40 7.64 -10.02 -4.14
CA GLU A 40 7.61 -11.31 -4.82
C GLU A 40 6.42 -11.46 -5.79
N ALA A 41 5.25 -10.90 -5.46
CA ALA A 41 4.08 -10.94 -6.32
C ALA A 41 4.19 -9.97 -7.52
N LEU A 42 5.03 -8.94 -7.40
CA LEU A 42 5.33 -7.99 -8.49
C LEU A 42 6.43 -8.50 -9.44
N GLN A 43 7.23 -9.50 -9.02
CA GLN A 43 8.27 -10.11 -9.85
C GLN A 43 7.70 -11.13 -10.88
N GLU A 44 6.48 -11.64 -10.66
CA GLU A 44 5.84 -12.70 -11.46
C GLU A 44 4.83 -12.16 -12.50
N ASN A 45 5.20 -11.15 -13.28
CA ASN A 45 4.54 -10.90 -14.57
C ASN A 45 5.59 -10.45 -15.61
N PRO A 46 6.27 -11.38 -16.31
CA PRO A 46 6.83 -11.03 -17.60
C PRO A 46 5.67 -10.53 -18.46
N ILE A 47 5.69 -9.24 -18.80
CA ILE A 47 4.77 -8.68 -19.81
C ILE A 47 4.95 -9.56 -21.05
N PRO A 48 3.90 -10.26 -21.54
CA PRO A 48 4.00 -10.97 -22.80
C PRO A 48 4.32 -9.95 -23.89
N VAL A 49 5.47 -10.11 -24.53
CA VAL A 49 5.93 -9.28 -25.67
C VAL A 49 5.17 -9.67 -26.93
#